data_AF-A0A224XM82-F1
#
_entry.id   AF-A0A224XM82-F1
#
_cell.length_a   1.000
_cell.length_b   1.000
_cell.length_c   1.000
_cell.angle_alpha   90.00
_cell.angle_beta   90.00
_cell.angle_gamma   90.00
#
_symmetry.space_group_name_H-M   'P 1'
#
loop_
_entity.id
_entity.type
_entity.pdbx_description
1 polymer ?
#
loop_
_entity_poly.entity_id
_entity_poly.type
_entity_poly.pdbx_seq_one_letter_code
_entity_poly.pdbx_strand_id
1 'polypeptide(L)'
;NTLKVLKERHDEFKAACQVIELKAEKNPKKWWAGSLAKCKADSLLTHLDHILLSLDTNQVNFPRYIAMKACVLYEAGVYLMKKYINSSIQLLKKAHELLCPLLPKAEVYWLYFFTSNNLAKVLREKDYDLAAIQLLEESIEIYDKKEMPRTLYTCKDLFSVYFKIQPNKEAKKFLENIVTDNYQLLVNLYILKCDTKKYIRTEHFLLRRELAISMVVTYDWIERAAVVAKILIMEQDFRNARHHLAIATNQYQKMMETWSEKKEMDKIRLNSVEEALSTAWIKYGSILLNNSKQVIMHKYSRGDQASPTSGSKTGEAPSFTKENKSSDVDVDSLDELTKENVKSDDEVKILMENLKSEHSVNLLPELLYPEGERDFSFLRLNDDDYQPAPQWDYSAATIIDQTLFLNPQDTWADKLSDALDKDYVDLRFPGQTNSEVEEKVPRSLVEKPMEATDLFIFLLPWIDTFKKVVDNSSKPTQYASNILEMNELLKAFAFFQPEPKQQYELHKERQTELERLAWLLRQEDNINTVTTELEVTRELSLVHYLLTHMNLKRMKELEEEEEAIKSNSADLVKEMLKINS
;
A
#
# COMPACT_ATOMS: atom_id res chain seq x y z
N ASN A 1 4.81 -55.44 1.53
CA ASN A 1 6.22 -55.47 1.97
C ASN A 1 7.00 -54.24 1.53
N THR A 2 7.08 -53.92 0.23
CA THR A 2 7.85 -52.76 -0.28
C THR A 2 7.50 -51.42 0.41
N LEU A 3 6.22 -51.07 0.53
CA LEU A 3 5.79 -49.83 1.20
C LEU A 3 6.16 -49.77 2.68
N LYS A 4 6.16 -50.92 3.38
CA LYS A 4 6.57 -51.00 4.79
C LYS A 4 8.06 -50.70 4.94
N VAL A 5 8.89 -51.29 4.07
CA VAL A 5 10.35 -51.05 4.04
C VAL A 5 10.65 -49.58 3.71
N LEU A 6 9.93 -48.99 2.76
CA LEU A 6 10.08 -47.57 2.41
C LEU A 6 9.73 -46.66 3.59
N LYS A 7 8.63 -46.95 4.29
CA LYS A 7 8.24 -46.20 5.49
C LYS A 7 9.29 -46.30 6.60
N GLU A 8 9.73 -47.51 6.93
CA GLU A 8 10.74 -47.73 7.98
C GLU A 8 12.04 -46.98 7.67
N ARG A 9 12.50 -47.02 6.40
CA ARG A 9 13.70 -46.27 5.97
C ARG A 9 13.51 -44.75 6.00
N HIS A 10 12.30 -44.27 5.70
CA HIS A 10 11.96 -42.84 5.79
C HIS A 10 11.93 -42.37 7.25
N ASP A 11 11.33 -43.15 8.14
CA ASP A 11 11.31 -42.90 9.58
C ASP A 11 12.75 -42.90 10.16
N GLU A 12 13.60 -43.84 9.74
CA GLU A 12 15.03 -43.86 10.10
C GLU A 12 15.78 -42.62 9.59
N PHE A 13 15.47 -42.16 8.38
CA PHE A 13 16.04 -40.93 7.83
C PHE A 13 15.59 -39.70 8.64
N LYS A 14 14.30 -39.56 8.94
CA LYS A 14 13.78 -38.46 9.79
C LYS A 14 14.41 -38.45 11.18
N ALA A 15 14.48 -39.61 11.82
CA ALA A 15 15.15 -39.75 13.12
C ALA A 15 16.63 -39.37 13.02
N ALA A 16 17.31 -39.77 11.95
CA ALA A 16 18.69 -39.39 11.71
C ALA A 16 18.85 -37.88 11.52
N CYS A 17 17.91 -37.18 10.87
CA CYS A 17 17.92 -35.71 10.74
C CYS A 17 17.79 -34.99 12.10
N GLN A 18 16.86 -35.43 12.96
CA GLN A 18 16.62 -34.83 14.28
C GLN A 18 17.83 -34.92 15.21
N VAL A 19 18.56 -36.04 15.20
CA VAL A 19 19.75 -36.25 16.05
C VAL A 19 20.87 -35.24 15.74
N ILE A 20 20.90 -34.70 14.53
CA ILE A 20 21.95 -33.78 14.08
C ILE A 20 21.69 -32.37 14.56
N GLU A 21 20.43 -31.94 14.57
CA GLU A 21 20.02 -30.61 15.03
C GLU A 21 20.56 -30.34 16.45
N LEU A 22 20.74 -31.40 17.25
CA LEU A 22 21.27 -31.34 18.62
C LEU A 22 22.81 -31.31 18.73
N LYS A 23 23.59 -31.57 17.67
CA LYS A 23 25.04 -31.84 17.78
C LYS A 23 25.96 -30.98 16.90
N ALA A 24 25.41 -30.12 16.04
CA ALA A 24 26.13 -29.53 14.93
C ALA A 24 26.81 -28.17 15.22
N GLU A 25 27.70 -28.07 16.20
CA GLU A 25 28.40 -26.79 16.48
C GLU A 25 29.87 -26.72 15.99
N LYS A 26 30.59 -27.84 15.82
CA LYS A 26 32.07 -27.76 15.79
C LYS A 26 32.80 -28.00 14.46
N ASN A 27 32.23 -28.69 13.45
CA ASN A 27 32.90 -28.77 12.13
C ASN A 27 31.96 -29.23 10.98
N PRO A 28 31.37 -28.30 10.21
CA PRO A 28 30.27 -28.62 9.30
C PRO A 28 30.69 -29.35 8.00
N LYS A 29 31.58 -28.79 7.16
CA LYS A 29 31.73 -29.23 5.74
C LYS A 29 32.03 -30.72 5.48
N LYS A 30 32.74 -31.41 6.38
CA LYS A 30 33.01 -32.86 6.25
C LYS A 30 31.87 -33.73 6.81
N TRP A 31 30.98 -33.14 7.59
CA TRP A 31 30.04 -33.86 8.43
C TRP A 31 28.82 -34.35 7.64
N TRP A 32 28.21 -33.57 6.73
CA TRP A 32 27.10 -34.06 5.90
C TRP A 32 27.54 -35.19 4.95
N ALA A 33 28.72 -35.06 4.34
CA ALA A 33 29.23 -36.05 3.39
C ALA A 33 29.41 -37.44 4.02
N GLY A 34 29.64 -37.51 5.33
CA GLY A 34 29.70 -38.74 6.12
C GLY A 34 28.60 -38.87 7.18
N SER A 35 27.49 -38.12 7.06
CA SER A 35 26.44 -38.14 8.06
C SER A 35 25.57 -39.37 7.90
N LEU A 36 25.06 -39.87 9.03
CA LEU A 36 24.08 -40.96 9.02
C LEU A 36 22.83 -40.57 8.20
N ALA A 37 22.35 -39.34 8.33
CA ALA A 37 21.17 -38.87 7.59
C ALA A 37 21.37 -38.90 6.07
N LYS A 38 22.54 -38.47 5.57
CA LYS A 38 22.86 -38.57 4.14
C LYS A 38 22.90 -40.02 3.68
N CYS A 39 23.59 -40.90 4.40
CA CYS A 39 23.65 -42.32 4.07
C CYS A 39 22.25 -42.97 4.05
N LYS A 40 21.37 -42.59 4.98
CA LYS A 40 19.99 -43.07 5.03
C LYS A 40 19.16 -42.51 3.85
N ALA A 41 19.32 -41.23 3.52
CA ALA A 41 18.69 -40.63 2.35
C ALA A 41 19.15 -41.29 1.04
N ASP A 42 20.46 -41.43 0.81
CA ASP A 42 21.04 -42.04 -0.39
C ASP A 42 20.60 -43.50 -0.54
N SER A 43 20.54 -44.26 0.57
CA SER A 43 20.04 -45.65 0.59
C SER A 43 18.54 -45.73 0.24
N LEU A 44 17.73 -44.80 0.75
CA LEU A 44 16.31 -44.72 0.45
C LEU A 44 16.08 -44.32 -1.02
N LEU A 45 16.82 -43.32 -1.52
CA LEU A 45 16.76 -42.87 -2.91
C LEU A 45 17.16 -43.99 -3.88
N THR A 46 18.25 -44.71 -3.59
CA THR A 46 18.70 -45.86 -4.41
C THR A 46 17.63 -46.95 -4.46
N HIS A 47 16.96 -47.21 -3.32
CA HIS A 47 15.87 -48.19 -3.28
C HIS A 47 14.65 -47.74 -4.08
N LEU A 48 14.29 -46.46 -4.01
CA LEU A 48 13.23 -45.87 -4.82
C LEU A 48 13.56 -45.91 -6.32
N ASP A 49 14.82 -45.67 -6.69
CA ASP A 49 15.28 -45.75 -8.08
C ASP A 49 15.16 -47.17 -8.64
N HIS A 50 15.57 -48.19 -7.87
CA HIS A 50 15.36 -49.58 -8.27
C HIS A 50 13.89 -49.94 -8.47
N ILE A 51 13.00 -49.43 -7.60
CA ILE A 51 11.56 -49.63 -7.75
C ILE A 51 11.08 -48.93 -9.03
N LEU A 52 11.42 -47.66 -9.23
CA LEU A 52 11.00 -46.88 -10.39
C LEU A 52 11.48 -47.48 -11.73
N LEU A 53 12.69 -48.05 -11.77
CA LEU A 53 13.20 -48.76 -12.96
C LEU A 53 12.39 -50.03 -13.30
N SER A 54 11.73 -50.63 -12.31
CA SER A 54 10.92 -51.84 -12.50
C SER A 54 9.44 -51.55 -12.80
N LEU A 55 9.00 -50.29 -12.68
CA LEU A 55 7.60 -49.89 -12.87
C LEU A 55 7.41 -49.27 -14.26
N ASP A 56 6.28 -49.57 -14.90
CA ASP A 56 5.83 -48.85 -16.09
C ASP A 56 5.28 -47.46 -15.69
N THR A 57 5.56 -46.45 -16.51
CA THR A 57 5.16 -45.05 -16.28
C THR A 57 3.64 -44.87 -16.25
N ASN A 58 2.89 -45.81 -16.85
CA ASN A 58 1.44 -45.84 -16.85
C ASN A 58 0.81 -46.46 -15.60
N GLN A 59 1.62 -47.02 -14.69
CA GLN A 59 1.07 -47.63 -13.48
C GLN A 59 0.48 -46.59 -12.53
N VAL A 60 -0.65 -46.94 -11.91
CA VAL A 60 -1.42 -46.07 -11.01
C VAL A 60 -0.57 -45.51 -9.86
N ASN A 61 0.42 -46.27 -9.38
CA ASN A 61 1.28 -45.85 -8.27
C ASN A 61 2.57 -45.14 -8.69
N PHE A 62 2.88 -45.05 -9.98
CA PHE A 62 4.08 -44.38 -10.47
C PHE A 62 4.22 -42.95 -9.90
N PRO A 63 3.16 -42.10 -9.90
CA PRO A 63 3.24 -40.74 -9.34
C PRO A 63 3.57 -40.74 -7.85
N ARG A 64 3.06 -41.72 -7.09
CA ARG A 64 3.30 -41.85 -5.66
C ARG A 64 4.78 -42.11 -5.37
N TYR A 65 5.43 -43.01 -6.11
CA TYR A 65 6.85 -43.31 -5.92
C TYR A 65 7.76 -42.14 -6.32
N ILE A 66 7.40 -41.40 -7.39
CA ILE A 66 8.09 -40.15 -7.74
C ILE A 66 7.91 -39.11 -6.63
N ALA A 67 6.70 -38.94 -6.10
CA ALA A 67 6.44 -38.03 -4.99
C ALA A 67 7.21 -38.41 -3.72
N MET A 68 7.33 -39.70 -3.39
CA MET A 68 8.20 -40.18 -2.30
C MET A 68 9.66 -39.80 -2.53
N LYS A 69 10.19 -40.02 -3.74
CA LYS A 69 11.56 -39.65 -4.10
C LYS A 69 11.79 -38.15 -3.97
N ALA A 70 10.87 -37.35 -4.49
CA ALA A 70 10.91 -35.90 -4.38
C ALA A 70 10.80 -35.43 -2.92
N CYS A 71 9.98 -36.09 -2.08
CA CYS A 71 9.85 -35.77 -0.66
C CYS A 71 11.18 -35.98 0.09
N VAL A 72 11.90 -37.08 -0.20
CA VAL A 72 13.22 -37.34 0.42
C VAL A 72 14.26 -36.29 -0.01
N LEU A 73 14.28 -35.93 -1.31
CA LEU A 73 15.15 -34.88 -1.83
C LEU A 73 14.82 -33.51 -1.20
N TYR A 74 13.52 -33.21 -1.07
CA TYR A 74 13.02 -32.01 -0.42
C TYR A 74 13.45 -31.93 1.05
N GLU A 75 13.18 -32.96 1.85
CA GLU A 75 13.52 -33.00 3.27
C GLU A 75 15.05 -32.88 3.48
N ALA A 76 15.85 -33.58 2.66
CA ALA A 76 17.30 -33.43 2.66
C ALA A 76 17.74 -32.02 2.24
N GLY A 77 17.07 -31.40 1.26
CA GLY A 77 17.32 -30.04 0.81
C GLY A 77 17.06 -29.00 1.89
N VAL A 78 15.89 -29.04 2.54
CA VAL A 78 15.52 -28.14 3.64
C VAL A 78 16.48 -28.29 4.81
N TYR A 79 16.85 -29.52 5.14
CA TYR A 79 17.84 -29.80 6.18
C TYR A 79 19.19 -29.10 5.92
N LEU A 80 19.61 -29.01 4.65
CA LEU A 80 20.86 -28.36 4.25
C LEU A 80 20.77 -26.84 4.15
N MET A 81 19.58 -26.24 4.19
CA MET A 81 19.34 -24.82 3.92
C MET A 81 20.22 -23.90 4.79
N LYS A 82 20.35 -24.19 6.09
CA LYS A 82 21.09 -23.32 7.04
C LYS A 82 22.61 -23.28 6.84
N LYS A 83 23.22 -24.36 6.33
CA LYS A 83 24.70 -24.52 6.33
C LYS A 83 25.30 -24.81 4.95
N TYR A 84 24.49 -25.31 4.02
CA TYR A 84 24.95 -25.72 2.67
C TYR A 84 23.94 -25.32 1.61
N ILE A 85 23.75 -24.01 1.51
CA ILE A 85 22.76 -23.41 0.62
C ILE A 85 22.88 -23.95 -0.82
N ASN A 86 24.08 -24.06 -1.39
CA ASN A 86 24.24 -24.56 -2.77
C ASN A 86 23.77 -26.02 -2.94
N SER A 87 24.09 -26.88 -1.97
CA SER A 87 23.62 -28.28 -1.99
C SER A 87 22.12 -28.36 -1.76
N SER A 88 21.57 -27.49 -0.90
CA SER A 88 20.14 -27.34 -0.67
C SER A 88 19.41 -26.97 -1.98
N ILE A 89 19.89 -25.94 -2.70
CA ILE A 89 19.36 -25.53 -4.01
C ILE A 89 19.37 -26.70 -4.99
N GLN A 90 20.48 -27.43 -5.10
CA GLN A 90 20.57 -28.56 -6.03
C GLN A 90 19.56 -29.67 -5.72
N LEU A 91 19.37 -30.02 -4.45
CA LEU A 91 18.41 -31.06 -4.05
C LEU A 91 16.96 -30.59 -4.24
N LEU A 92 16.65 -29.35 -3.84
CA LEU A 92 15.32 -28.77 -3.99
C LEU A 92 14.94 -28.56 -5.46
N LYS A 93 15.89 -28.13 -6.29
CA LYS A 93 15.69 -28.01 -7.75
C LYS A 93 15.42 -29.37 -8.39
N LYS A 94 16.19 -30.40 -8.03
CA LYS A 94 15.93 -31.78 -8.50
C LYS A 94 14.56 -32.29 -8.04
N ALA A 95 14.16 -32.01 -6.80
CA ALA A 95 12.82 -32.37 -6.32
C ALA A 95 11.73 -31.67 -7.13
N HIS A 96 11.88 -30.37 -7.39
CA HIS A 96 10.93 -29.58 -8.19
C HIS A 96 10.83 -30.09 -9.65
N GLU A 97 11.96 -30.33 -10.30
CA GLU A 97 12.02 -30.88 -11.68
C GLU A 97 11.35 -32.25 -11.81
N LEU A 98 11.40 -33.09 -10.77
CA LEU A 98 10.70 -34.39 -10.75
C LEU A 98 9.18 -34.24 -10.62
N LEU A 99 8.70 -33.20 -9.95
CA LEU A 99 7.28 -33.00 -9.65
C LEU A 99 6.53 -32.31 -10.81
N CYS A 100 7.18 -31.36 -11.49
CA CYS A 100 6.57 -30.52 -12.52
C CYS A 100 5.86 -31.33 -13.64
N PRO A 101 6.46 -32.36 -14.25
CA PRO A 101 5.83 -33.14 -15.33
C PRO A 101 4.61 -33.96 -14.90
N LEU A 102 4.38 -34.10 -13.59
CA LEU A 102 3.30 -34.90 -13.02
C LEU A 102 2.11 -34.07 -12.57
N LEU A 103 2.15 -32.75 -12.67
CA LEU A 103 1.00 -31.90 -12.38
C LEU A 103 -0.15 -32.17 -13.38
N PRO A 104 -1.43 -32.14 -12.95
CA PRO A 104 -1.92 -31.84 -11.61
C PRO A 104 -2.21 -33.10 -10.76
N LYS A 105 -1.40 -34.17 -10.79
CA LYS A 105 -1.72 -35.39 -10.02
C LYS A 105 -1.74 -35.14 -8.50
N ALA A 106 -2.70 -35.76 -7.81
CA ALA A 106 -2.97 -35.56 -6.38
C ALA A 106 -1.75 -35.81 -5.47
N GLU A 107 -0.91 -36.78 -5.82
CA GLU A 107 0.27 -37.20 -5.05
C GLU A 107 1.41 -36.17 -5.09
N VAL A 108 1.48 -35.36 -6.15
CA VAL A 108 2.56 -34.39 -6.34
C VAL A 108 2.12 -32.96 -6.05
N TYR A 109 0.82 -32.68 -6.13
CA TYR A 109 0.28 -31.31 -6.11
C TYR A 109 0.72 -30.54 -4.87
N TRP A 110 0.43 -31.03 -3.66
CA TRP A 110 0.82 -30.36 -2.42
C TRP A 110 2.33 -30.18 -2.29
N LEU A 111 3.09 -31.24 -2.61
CA LEU A 111 4.55 -31.25 -2.48
C LEU A 111 5.23 -30.29 -3.47
N TYR A 112 4.64 -30.07 -4.64
CA TYR A 112 5.12 -29.10 -5.63
C TYR A 112 5.13 -27.67 -5.06
N PHE A 113 4.02 -27.21 -4.50
CA PHE A 113 3.93 -25.89 -3.87
C PHE A 113 4.89 -25.76 -2.69
N PHE A 114 4.97 -26.80 -1.87
CA PHE A 114 5.83 -26.83 -0.70
C PHE A 114 7.32 -26.78 -1.07
N THR A 115 7.72 -27.51 -2.11
CA THR A 115 9.08 -27.49 -2.63
C THR A 115 9.41 -26.14 -3.26
N SER A 116 8.47 -25.56 -4.02
CA SER A 116 8.64 -24.25 -4.67
C SER A 116 8.81 -23.13 -3.62
N ASN A 117 8.02 -23.14 -2.54
CA ASN A 117 8.16 -22.20 -1.43
C ASN A 117 9.57 -22.23 -0.83
N ASN A 118 10.04 -23.42 -0.46
CA ASN A 118 11.34 -23.56 0.19
C ASN A 118 12.50 -23.29 -0.77
N LEU A 119 12.39 -23.71 -2.03
CA LEU A 119 13.38 -23.38 -3.06
C LEU A 119 13.48 -21.87 -3.26
N ALA A 120 12.35 -21.15 -3.34
CA ALA A 120 12.35 -19.69 -3.43
C ALA A 120 13.00 -19.03 -2.21
N LYS A 121 12.74 -19.52 -0.98
CA LYS A 121 13.43 -19.05 0.24
C LYS A 121 14.95 -19.22 0.12
N VAL A 122 15.41 -20.38 -0.34
CA VAL A 122 16.85 -20.66 -0.48
C VAL A 122 17.51 -19.83 -1.60
N LEU A 123 16.80 -19.62 -2.71
CA LEU A 123 17.25 -18.77 -3.81
C LEU A 123 17.41 -17.32 -3.35
N ARG A 124 16.46 -16.81 -2.58
CA ARG A 124 16.53 -15.48 -1.97
C ARG A 124 17.73 -15.34 -1.02
N GLU A 125 18.04 -16.36 -0.22
CA GLU A 125 19.26 -16.36 0.62
C GLU A 125 20.58 -16.32 -0.18
N LYS A 126 20.52 -16.48 -1.50
CA LYS A 126 21.65 -16.33 -2.43
C LYS A 126 21.53 -15.12 -3.34
N ASP A 127 20.61 -14.21 -3.04
CA ASP A 127 20.32 -13.03 -3.85
C ASP A 127 19.90 -13.38 -5.30
N TYR A 128 19.35 -14.58 -5.50
CA TYR A 128 18.78 -15.02 -6.77
C TYR A 128 17.29 -14.66 -6.88
N ASP A 129 16.96 -13.40 -6.60
CA ASP A 129 15.58 -12.92 -6.47
C ASP A 129 14.76 -13.13 -7.75
N LEU A 130 15.34 -12.89 -8.93
CA LEU A 130 14.61 -13.05 -10.20
C LEU A 130 14.18 -14.50 -10.43
N ALA A 131 15.05 -15.46 -10.08
CA ALA A 131 14.71 -16.88 -10.18
C ALA A 131 13.66 -17.28 -9.13
N ALA A 132 13.72 -16.69 -7.93
CA ALA A 132 12.71 -16.90 -6.91
C ALA A 132 11.33 -16.33 -7.33
N ILE A 133 11.31 -15.14 -7.93
CA ILE A 133 10.09 -14.50 -8.47
C ILE A 133 9.48 -15.39 -9.56
N GLN A 134 10.27 -15.79 -10.57
CA GLN A 134 9.78 -16.64 -11.66
C GLN A 134 9.17 -17.94 -11.15
N LEU A 135 9.87 -18.62 -10.23
CA LEU A 135 9.39 -19.85 -9.62
C LEU A 135 8.06 -19.68 -8.86
N LEU A 136 7.90 -18.58 -8.13
CA LEU A 136 6.68 -18.29 -7.37
C LEU A 136 5.53 -17.87 -8.29
N GLU A 137 5.78 -17.03 -9.29
CA GLU A 137 4.80 -16.65 -10.32
C GLU A 137 4.26 -17.89 -11.05
N GLU A 138 5.15 -18.77 -11.53
CA GLU A 138 4.77 -20.03 -12.18
C GLU A 138 3.96 -20.93 -11.24
N SER A 139 4.40 -21.07 -9.98
CA SER A 139 3.68 -21.86 -9.00
C SER A 139 2.28 -21.33 -8.76
N ILE A 140 2.11 -20.02 -8.58
CA ILE A 140 0.83 -19.36 -8.34
C ILE A 140 -0.09 -19.48 -9.55
N GLU A 141 0.42 -19.30 -10.77
CA GLU A 141 -0.35 -19.45 -11.99
C GLU A 141 -0.96 -20.85 -12.12
N ILE A 142 -0.20 -21.89 -11.75
CA ILE A 142 -0.68 -23.28 -11.72
C ILE A 142 -1.84 -23.44 -10.72
N TYR A 143 -1.74 -22.81 -9.54
CA TYR A 143 -2.80 -22.85 -8.53
C TYR A 143 -4.10 -22.17 -9.02
N ASP A 144 -3.97 -20.99 -9.63
CA ASP A 144 -5.10 -20.18 -10.08
C ASP A 144 -5.83 -20.76 -11.29
N LYS A 145 -5.16 -21.60 -12.09
CA LYS A 145 -5.79 -22.36 -13.19
C LYS A 145 -6.83 -23.40 -12.73
N LYS A 146 -7.07 -23.54 -11.42
CA LYS A 146 -8.21 -24.26 -10.78
C LYS A 146 -8.37 -25.74 -11.12
N GLU A 147 -7.37 -26.39 -11.70
CA GLU A 147 -7.32 -27.85 -11.83
C GLU A 147 -6.87 -28.54 -10.53
N MET A 148 -7.37 -28.05 -9.38
CA MET A 148 -7.00 -28.61 -8.08
C MET A 148 -7.59 -30.03 -7.95
N PRO A 149 -6.77 -31.03 -7.60
CA PRO A 149 -7.24 -32.37 -7.31
C PRO A 149 -8.29 -32.39 -6.20
N ARG A 150 -9.28 -33.28 -6.32
CA ARG A 150 -10.30 -33.48 -5.29
C ARG A 150 -9.71 -33.97 -3.96
N THR A 151 -8.58 -34.65 -4.03
CA THR A 151 -7.87 -35.23 -2.89
C THR A 151 -6.42 -34.78 -2.92
N LEU A 152 -5.85 -34.49 -1.76
CA LEU A 152 -4.47 -34.06 -1.59
C LEU A 152 -3.77 -34.96 -0.58
N TYR A 153 -2.46 -35.13 -0.76
CA TYR A 153 -1.62 -35.99 0.06
C TYR A 153 -0.39 -35.23 0.53
N THR A 154 -0.09 -35.31 1.83
CA THR A 154 1.14 -34.81 2.45
C THR A 154 2.27 -35.84 2.32
N CYS A 155 3.50 -35.46 2.68
CA CYS A 155 4.62 -36.40 2.75
C CYS A 155 4.31 -37.63 3.61
N LYS A 156 3.67 -37.46 4.77
CA LYS A 156 3.26 -38.60 5.63
C LYS A 156 2.29 -39.55 4.95
N ASP A 157 1.33 -39.00 4.21
CA ASP A 157 0.32 -39.80 3.51
C ASP A 157 0.97 -40.65 2.40
N LEU A 158 1.97 -40.08 1.70
CA LEU A 158 2.71 -40.78 0.65
C LEU A 158 3.38 -42.04 1.21
N PHE A 159 4.04 -41.98 2.37
CA PHE A 159 4.73 -43.12 3.00
C PHE A 159 3.80 -44.07 3.79
N SER A 160 2.48 -43.95 3.64
CA SER A 160 1.53 -44.90 4.23
C SER A 160 1.78 -46.35 3.77
N VAL A 161 1.66 -47.32 4.68
CA VAL A 161 1.86 -48.74 4.36
C VAL A 161 0.72 -49.28 3.46
N TYR A 162 -0.41 -48.58 3.39
CA TYR A 162 -1.57 -48.97 2.60
C TYR A 162 -1.40 -48.64 1.12
N PHE A 163 -1.88 -49.53 0.25
CA PHE A 163 -1.82 -49.35 -1.21
C PHE A 163 -2.68 -48.16 -1.66
N LYS A 164 -3.91 -48.04 -1.14
CA LYS A 164 -4.77 -46.86 -1.34
C LYS A 164 -4.50 -45.86 -0.22
N ILE A 165 -4.06 -44.66 -0.58
CA ILE A 165 -3.84 -43.58 0.38
C ILE A 165 -5.19 -42.98 0.77
N GLN A 166 -5.44 -42.86 2.08
CA GLN A 166 -6.61 -42.17 2.58
C GLN A 166 -6.39 -40.66 2.45
N PRO A 167 -7.34 -39.89 1.87
CA PRO A 167 -7.17 -38.46 1.72
C PRO A 167 -7.12 -37.77 3.08
N ASN A 168 -6.11 -36.91 3.26
CA ASN A 168 -5.99 -36.12 4.47
C ASN A 168 -6.95 -34.92 4.39
N LYS A 169 -7.89 -34.86 5.34
CA LYS A 169 -8.91 -33.79 5.41
C LYS A 169 -8.29 -32.40 5.62
N GLU A 170 -7.10 -32.33 6.22
CA GLU A 170 -6.38 -31.10 6.51
C GLU A 170 -5.41 -30.70 5.39
N ALA A 171 -5.08 -31.60 4.45
CA ALA A 171 -4.14 -31.31 3.37
C ALA A 171 -4.58 -30.12 2.50
N LYS A 172 -5.89 -29.91 2.35
CA LYS A 172 -6.40 -28.70 1.69
C LYS A 172 -6.04 -27.45 2.50
N LYS A 173 -6.29 -27.43 3.81
CA LYS A 173 -5.92 -26.31 4.68
C LYS A 173 -4.42 -26.03 4.65
N PHE A 174 -3.58 -27.08 4.67
CA PHE A 174 -2.13 -26.91 4.55
C PHE A 174 -1.70 -26.37 3.19
N LEU A 175 -2.30 -26.85 2.09
CA LEU A 175 -2.06 -26.29 0.76
C LEU A 175 -2.41 -24.80 0.74
N GLU A 176 -3.57 -24.44 1.30
CA GLU A 176 -3.97 -23.04 1.38
C GLU A 176 -2.90 -22.23 2.14
N ASN A 177 -2.45 -22.67 3.31
CA ASN A 177 -1.43 -21.93 4.05
C ASN A 177 -0.11 -21.79 3.26
N ILE A 178 0.35 -22.84 2.58
CA ILE A 178 1.60 -22.80 1.78
C ILE A 178 1.47 -21.84 0.60
N VAL A 179 0.31 -21.81 -0.06
CA VAL A 179 0.07 -20.86 -1.15
C VAL A 179 0.04 -19.43 -0.61
N THR A 180 -0.57 -19.20 0.55
CA THR A 180 -0.49 -17.90 1.24
C THR A 180 0.96 -17.50 1.53
N ASP A 181 1.79 -18.42 2.03
CA ASP A 181 3.23 -18.18 2.24
C ASP A 181 3.98 -17.85 0.93
N ASN A 182 3.60 -18.49 -0.18
CA ASN A 182 4.17 -18.18 -1.50
C ASN A 182 3.83 -16.76 -1.94
N TYR A 183 2.57 -16.35 -1.79
CA TYR A 183 2.15 -14.98 -2.04
C TYR A 183 2.92 -13.99 -1.16
N GLN A 184 3.03 -14.24 0.15
CA GLN A 184 3.77 -13.35 1.07
C GLN A 184 5.25 -13.22 0.67
N LEU A 185 5.91 -14.33 0.29
CA LEU A 185 7.29 -14.28 -0.17
C LEU A 185 7.42 -13.50 -1.47
N LEU A 186 6.46 -13.66 -2.39
CA LEU A 186 6.44 -12.96 -3.66
C LEU A 186 6.24 -11.45 -3.48
N VAL A 187 5.31 -11.04 -2.60
CA VAL A 187 5.12 -9.64 -2.18
C VAL A 187 6.45 -9.05 -1.70
N ASN A 188 7.12 -9.74 -0.77
CA ASN A 188 8.39 -9.27 -0.22
C ASN A 188 9.46 -9.10 -1.32
N LEU A 189 9.48 -9.97 -2.33
CA LEU A 189 10.39 -9.87 -3.47
C LEU A 189 10.02 -8.70 -4.40
N TYR A 190 8.74 -8.42 -4.63
CA TYR A 190 8.33 -7.24 -5.42
C TYR A 190 8.65 -5.93 -4.73
N ILE A 191 8.52 -5.85 -3.41
CA ILE A 191 8.98 -4.69 -2.62
C ILE A 191 10.47 -4.47 -2.87
N LEU A 192 11.29 -5.54 -2.73
CA LEU A 192 12.74 -5.45 -2.95
C LEU A 192 13.12 -5.05 -4.37
N LYS A 193 12.29 -5.37 -5.37
CA LYS A 193 12.49 -4.97 -6.77
C LYS A 193 11.83 -3.64 -7.14
N CYS A 194 11.17 -2.99 -6.19
CA CYS A 194 10.41 -1.75 -6.44
C CYS A 194 9.38 -1.91 -7.59
N ASP A 195 8.82 -3.10 -7.78
CA ASP A 195 7.74 -3.34 -8.76
C ASP A 195 6.39 -3.08 -8.08
N THR A 196 6.05 -1.80 -7.98
CA THR A 196 4.86 -1.31 -7.28
C THR A 196 3.57 -1.92 -7.83
N LYS A 197 3.45 -2.05 -9.15
CA LYS A 197 2.22 -2.57 -9.79
C LYS A 197 1.99 -4.03 -9.44
N LYS A 198 3.03 -4.86 -9.54
CA LYS A 198 2.93 -6.27 -9.15
C LYS A 198 2.72 -6.41 -7.65
N TYR A 199 3.40 -5.61 -6.83
CA TYR A 199 3.18 -5.56 -5.39
C TYR A 199 1.71 -5.32 -5.04
N ILE A 200 1.08 -4.25 -5.55
CA ILE A 200 -0.32 -3.92 -5.25
C ILE A 200 -1.26 -5.09 -5.61
N ARG A 201 -1.11 -5.66 -6.80
CA ARG A 201 -1.96 -6.77 -7.26
C ARG A 201 -1.80 -8.00 -6.38
N THR A 202 -0.57 -8.39 -6.09
CA THR A 202 -0.26 -9.59 -5.31
C THR A 202 -0.65 -9.42 -3.84
N GLU A 203 -0.40 -8.23 -3.26
CA GLU A 203 -0.80 -7.90 -1.89
C GLU A 203 -2.32 -7.84 -1.75
N HIS A 204 -3.03 -7.21 -2.69
CA HIS A 204 -4.50 -7.23 -2.70
C HIS A 204 -5.05 -8.65 -2.71
N PHE A 205 -4.51 -9.52 -3.57
CA PHE A 205 -4.93 -10.92 -3.64
C PHE A 205 -4.65 -11.66 -2.33
N LEU A 206 -3.47 -11.42 -1.73
CA LEU A 206 -3.09 -12.00 -0.44
C LEU A 206 -4.05 -11.56 0.67
N LEU A 207 -4.32 -10.26 0.81
CA LEU A 207 -5.26 -9.72 1.80
C LEU A 207 -6.66 -10.33 1.63
N ARG A 208 -7.14 -10.45 0.39
CA ARG A 208 -8.43 -11.05 0.07
C ARG A 208 -8.46 -12.53 0.45
N ARG A 209 -7.37 -13.24 0.20
CA ARG A 209 -7.20 -14.66 0.52
C ARG A 209 -7.16 -14.89 2.03
N GLU A 210 -6.41 -14.08 2.76
CA GLU A 210 -6.37 -14.10 4.23
C GLU A 210 -7.77 -13.87 4.81
N LEU A 211 -8.52 -12.88 4.31
CA LEU A 211 -9.89 -12.62 4.76
C LEU A 211 -10.84 -13.82 4.49
N ALA A 212 -10.59 -14.58 3.41
CA ALA A 212 -11.38 -15.77 3.10
C ALA A 212 -11.01 -16.99 3.97
N ILE A 213 -9.76 -17.10 4.41
CA ILE A 213 -9.24 -18.22 5.20
C ILE A 213 -9.47 -17.98 6.70
N SER A 214 -9.11 -16.79 7.18
CA SER A 214 -9.26 -16.38 8.58
C SER A 214 -10.47 -15.47 8.73
N MET A 215 -11.43 -15.88 9.56
CA MET A 215 -12.54 -15.02 9.97
C MET A 215 -12.10 -13.88 10.90
N VAL A 216 -10.88 -13.95 11.45
CA VAL A 216 -10.31 -12.95 12.36
C VAL A 216 -9.23 -12.16 11.63
N VAL A 217 -9.44 -10.86 11.50
CA VAL A 217 -8.47 -9.91 10.93
C VAL A 217 -7.43 -9.55 11.98
N THR A 218 -6.16 -9.45 11.57
CA THR A 218 -5.04 -9.08 12.44
C THR A 218 -4.67 -7.60 12.28
N TYR A 219 -3.95 -7.03 13.26
CA TYR A 219 -3.41 -5.67 13.16
C TYR A 219 -2.61 -5.45 11.86
N ASP A 220 -1.71 -6.39 11.54
CA ASP A 220 -0.87 -6.39 10.34
C ASP A 220 -1.69 -6.39 9.03
N TRP A 221 -2.83 -7.08 8.99
CA TRP A 221 -3.70 -7.06 7.82
C TRP A 221 -4.23 -5.64 7.55
N ILE A 222 -4.63 -4.92 8.60
CA ILE A 222 -5.15 -3.55 8.50
C ILE A 222 -4.03 -2.59 8.05
N GLU A 223 -2.83 -2.72 8.63
CA GLU A 223 -1.67 -1.93 8.23
C GLU A 223 -1.31 -2.16 6.77
N ARG A 224 -1.21 -3.41 6.32
CA ARG A 224 -0.91 -3.76 4.93
C ARG A 224 -1.96 -3.22 3.96
N ALA A 225 -3.25 -3.30 4.31
CA ALA A 225 -4.32 -2.69 3.53
C ALA A 225 -4.21 -1.15 3.43
N ALA A 226 -3.84 -0.48 4.54
CA ALA A 226 -3.60 0.95 4.55
C ALA A 226 -2.38 1.35 3.70
N VAL A 227 -1.31 0.54 3.73
CA VAL A 227 -0.13 0.75 2.87
C VAL A 227 -0.50 0.65 1.40
N VAL A 228 -1.20 -0.41 0.97
CA VAL A 228 -1.68 -0.54 -0.42
C VAL A 228 -2.50 0.68 -0.83
N ALA A 229 -3.37 1.18 0.06
CA ALA A 229 -4.12 2.40 -0.21
C ALA A 229 -3.21 3.63 -0.37
N LYS A 230 -2.21 3.84 0.48
CA LYS A 230 -1.23 4.94 0.33
C LYS A 230 -0.58 4.93 -1.05
N ILE A 231 -0.17 3.75 -1.53
CA ILE A 231 0.42 3.62 -2.87
C ILE A 231 -0.60 4.01 -3.94
N LEU A 232 -1.83 3.50 -3.86
CA LEU A 232 -2.89 3.82 -4.81
C LEU A 232 -3.24 5.31 -4.80
N ILE A 233 -3.17 6.00 -3.66
CA ILE A 233 -3.36 7.46 -3.56
C ILE A 233 -2.25 8.18 -4.34
N MET A 234 -1.00 7.74 -4.21
CA MET A 234 0.12 8.31 -4.97
C MET A 234 -0.01 8.06 -6.47
N GLU A 235 -0.59 6.91 -6.88
CA GLU A 235 -0.96 6.62 -8.27
C GLU A 235 -2.25 7.34 -8.72
N GLN A 236 -2.87 8.15 -7.87
CA GLN A 236 -4.13 8.86 -8.09
C GLN A 236 -5.34 7.94 -8.40
N ASP A 237 -5.26 6.65 -8.07
CA ASP A 237 -6.40 5.72 -8.13
C ASP A 237 -7.24 5.82 -6.84
N PHE A 238 -7.89 6.97 -6.69
CA PHE A 238 -8.73 7.27 -5.53
C PHE A 238 -9.87 6.26 -5.36
N ARG A 239 -10.36 5.65 -6.44
CA ARG A 239 -11.43 4.65 -6.37
C ARG A 239 -10.96 3.41 -5.61
N ASN A 240 -9.83 2.82 -6.00
CA ASN A 240 -9.32 1.62 -5.33
C ASN A 240 -8.70 1.95 -3.97
N ALA A 241 -8.03 3.10 -3.83
CA ALA A 241 -7.51 3.57 -2.55
C ALA A 241 -8.62 3.70 -1.49
N ARG A 242 -9.70 4.41 -1.84
CA ARG A 242 -10.86 4.60 -0.97
C ARG A 242 -11.47 3.28 -0.54
N HIS A 243 -11.57 2.31 -1.46
CA HIS A 243 -12.10 0.99 -1.15
C HIS A 243 -11.24 0.24 -0.11
N HIS A 244 -9.92 0.25 -0.28
CA HIS A 244 -9.00 -0.38 0.68
C HIS A 244 -9.07 0.28 2.05
N LEU A 245 -9.06 1.63 2.11
CA LEU A 245 -9.18 2.35 3.38
C LEU A 245 -10.53 2.13 4.07
N ALA A 246 -11.62 2.08 3.31
CA ALA A 246 -12.94 1.80 3.85
C ALA A 246 -13.00 0.41 4.49
N ILE A 247 -12.42 -0.61 3.83
CA ILE A 247 -12.36 -1.96 4.41
C ILE A 247 -11.46 -1.98 5.64
N ALA A 248 -10.27 -1.42 5.55
CA ALA A 248 -9.32 -1.38 6.66
C ALA A 248 -9.94 -0.70 7.89
N THR A 249 -10.65 0.42 7.67
CA THR A 249 -11.42 1.13 8.71
C THR A 249 -12.52 0.26 9.31
N ASN A 250 -13.32 -0.42 8.48
CA ASN A 250 -14.38 -1.29 8.96
C ASN A 250 -13.85 -2.49 9.76
N GLN A 251 -12.74 -3.08 9.34
CA GLN A 251 -12.11 -4.17 10.09
C GLN A 251 -11.49 -3.67 11.40
N TYR A 252 -10.90 -2.48 11.41
CA TYR A 252 -10.45 -1.82 12.62
C TYR A 252 -11.61 -1.57 13.59
N GLN A 253 -12.74 -1.04 13.14
CA GLN A 253 -13.92 -0.81 13.98
C GLN A 253 -14.44 -2.12 14.60
N LYS A 254 -14.59 -3.18 13.79
CA LYS A 254 -14.97 -4.52 14.29
C LYS A 254 -13.97 -5.07 15.32
N MET A 255 -12.68 -4.87 15.06
CA MET A 255 -11.62 -5.25 16.00
C MET A 255 -11.79 -4.49 17.32
N MET A 256 -12.05 -3.18 17.27
CA MET A 256 -12.27 -2.33 18.44
C MET A 256 -13.53 -2.68 19.24
N GLU A 257 -14.62 -3.09 18.60
CA GLU A 257 -15.83 -3.56 19.30
C GLU A 257 -15.57 -4.81 20.16
N THR A 258 -14.67 -5.68 19.72
CA THR A 258 -14.28 -6.89 20.45
C THR A 258 -13.07 -6.69 21.35
N TRP A 259 -12.46 -5.51 21.29
CA TRP A 259 -11.21 -5.24 21.98
C TRP A 259 -11.44 -5.11 23.48
N SER A 260 -10.65 -5.87 24.23
CA SER A 260 -10.57 -5.77 25.68
C SER A 260 -9.12 -5.50 26.04
N GLU A 261 -8.89 -4.40 26.74
CA GLU A 261 -7.57 -3.90 27.14
C GLU A 261 -6.85 -4.92 28.04
N LYS A 262 -6.12 -5.86 27.44
CA LYS A 262 -5.54 -7.01 28.15
C LYS A 262 -4.01 -6.95 28.26
N LYS A 263 -3.29 -6.28 27.35
CA LYS A 263 -1.80 -6.26 27.31
C LYS A 263 -1.23 -5.00 26.66
N GLU A 264 -0.07 -4.53 27.17
CA GLU A 264 0.68 -3.38 26.62
C GLU A 264 1.14 -3.60 25.17
N MET A 265 1.52 -4.83 24.79
CA MET A 265 1.89 -5.16 23.41
C MET A 265 0.74 -4.96 22.42
N ASP A 266 -0.50 -5.18 22.85
CA ASP A 266 -1.68 -4.96 22.00
C ASP A 266 -1.91 -3.45 21.81
N LYS A 267 -1.54 -2.62 22.80
CA LYS A 267 -1.61 -1.16 22.71
C LYS A 267 -0.59 -0.60 21.72
N ILE A 268 0.65 -1.10 21.71
CA ILE A 268 1.66 -0.67 20.73
C ILE A 268 1.20 -1.00 19.30
N ARG A 269 0.69 -2.21 19.07
CA ARG A 269 0.15 -2.63 17.77
C ARG A 269 -1.09 -1.84 17.37
N LEU A 270 -1.94 -1.51 18.34
CA LEU A 270 -3.10 -0.67 18.10
C LEU A 270 -2.70 0.74 17.67
N ASN A 271 -1.74 1.36 18.36
CA ASN A 271 -1.21 2.67 17.97
C ASN A 271 -0.61 2.63 16.55
N SER A 272 0.09 1.56 16.18
CA SER A 272 0.64 1.37 14.84
C SER A 272 -0.45 1.29 13.76
N VAL A 273 -1.54 0.57 14.02
CA VAL A 273 -2.72 0.54 13.13
C VAL A 273 -3.39 1.92 13.03
N GLU A 274 -3.56 2.60 14.16
CA GLU A 274 -4.12 3.95 14.21
C GLU A 274 -3.26 4.95 13.43
N GLU A 275 -1.93 4.85 13.53
CA GLU A 275 -0.99 5.63 12.74
C GLU A 275 -1.17 5.35 11.25
N ALA A 276 -1.16 4.08 10.85
CA ALA A 276 -1.25 3.68 9.45
C ALA A 276 -2.55 4.14 8.78
N LEU A 277 -3.68 4.01 9.48
CA LEU A 277 -4.99 4.45 8.98
C LEU A 277 -5.10 5.97 8.94
N SER A 278 -4.71 6.65 10.01
CA SER A 278 -4.84 8.11 10.10
C SER A 278 -3.93 8.82 9.09
N THR A 279 -2.67 8.41 8.98
CA THR A 279 -1.74 8.91 7.93
C THR A 279 -2.31 8.68 6.53
N ALA A 280 -2.84 7.49 6.25
CA ALA A 280 -3.37 7.18 4.93
C ALA A 280 -4.63 8.01 4.58
N TRP A 281 -5.54 8.22 5.54
CA TRP A 281 -6.71 9.09 5.34
C TRP A 281 -6.34 10.56 5.18
N ILE A 282 -5.40 11.07 5.99
CA ILE A 282 -4.90 12.45 5.85
C ILE A 282 -4.24 12.63 4.48
N LYS A 283 -3.42 11.67 4.06
CA LYS A 283 -2.77 11.69 2.74
C LYS A 283 -3.79 11.63 1.60
N TYR A 284 -4.84 10.82 1.75
CA TYR A 284 -5.96 10.77 0.79
C TYR A 284 -6.60 12.16 0.62
N GLY A 285 -6.95 12.80 1.74
CA GLY A 285 -7.53 14.15 1.73
C GLY A 285 -6.59 15.19 1.14
N SER A 286 -5.33 15.17 1.56
CA SER A 286 -4.30 16.13 1.13
C SER A 286 -4.09 16.08 -0.38
N ILE A 287 -3.81 14.90 -0.93
CA ILE A 287 -3.55 14.74 -2.37
C ILE A 287 -4.81 15.01 -3.18
N LEU A 288 -5.99 14.55 -2.74
CA LEU A 288 -7.24 14.79 -3.46
C LEU A 288 -7.57 16.28 -3.54
N LEU A 289 -7.49 17.00 -2.42
CA LEU A 289 -7.75 18.45 -2.37
C LEU A 289 -6.69 19.26 -3.14
N ASN A 290 -5.42 18.88 -3.04
CA ASN A 290 -4.35 19.54 -3.80
C ASN A 290 -4.52 19.36 -5.32
N ASN A 291 -4.80 18.14 -5.80
CA ASN A 291 -5.07 17.89 -7.21
C ASN A 291 -6.30 18.68 -7.70
N SER A 292 -7.34 18.72 -6.86
CA SER A 292 -8.56 19.47 -7.14
C SER A 292 -8.27 20.97 -7.26
N LYS A 293 -7.52 21.53 -6.31
CA LYS A 293 -7.04 22.92 -6.33
C LYS A 293 -6.26 23.24 -7.60
N GLN A 294 -5.30 22.40 -7.99
CA GLN A 294 -4.49 22.61 -9.20
C GLN A 294 -5.35 22.65 -10.47
N VAL A 295 -6.31 21.73 -10.61
CA VAL A 295 -7.24 21.70 -11.74
C VAL A 295 -8.08 22.97 -11.79
N ILE A 296 -8.63 23.40 -10.65
CA ILE A 296 -9.41 24.64 -10.55
C ILE A 296 -8.55 25.85 -10.95
N MET A 297 -7.33 25.97 -10.40
CA MET A 297 -6.42 27.05 -10.71
C MET A 297 -6.06 27.11 -12.20
N HIS A 298 -5.89 25.95 -12.82
CA HIS A 298 -5.58 25.87 -14.24
C HIS A 298 -6.77 26.26 -15.14
N LYS A 299 -8.01 25.90 -14.75
CA LYS A 299 -9.24 26.36 -15.44
C LYS A 299 -9.34 27.89 -15.44
N TYR A 300 -9.13 28.54 -14.29
CA TYR A 300 -9.13 30.01 -14.19
C TYR A 300 -7.98 30.66 -14.97
N SER A 301 -6.79 30.06 -14.97
CA SER A 301 -5.62 30.60 -15.70
C SER A 301 -5.79 30.59 -17.22
N ARG A 302 -6.61 29.67 -17.75
CA ARG A 302 -6.90 29.57 -19.19
C ARG A 302 -7.99 30.53 -19.68
N GLY A 303 -8.62 31.28 -18.77
CA GLY A 303 -9.63 32.28 -19.15
C GLY A 303 -10.91 31.66 -19.72
N ASP A 304 -11.25 30.42 -19.35
CA ASP A 304 -12.60 29.87 -19.58
C ASP A 304 -13.60 30.65 -18.71
N GLN A 305 -13.93 31.85 -19.17
CA GLN A 305 -15.09 32.63 -18.75
C GLN A 305 -16.33 31.85 -19.22
N ALA A 306 -16.72 30.86 -18.43
CA ALA A 306 -18.03 30.25 -18.53
C ALA A 306 -19.07 31.34 -18.19
N SER A 307 -19.55 32.02 -19.21
CA SER A 307 -20.78 32.80 -19.12
C SER A 307 -21.89 31.91 -18.52
N PRO A 308 -22.73 32.44 -17.61
CA PRO A 308 -23.80 31.67 -17.01
C PRO A 308 -24.87 31.46 -18.10
N THR A 309 -24.90 30.28 -18.71
CA THR A 309 -25.99 29.90 -19.61
C THR A 309 -27.30 29.91 -18.84
N SER A 310 -28.11 30.93 -19.13
CA SER A 310 -29.54 30.93 -18.93
C SER A 310 -30.15 29.70 -19.60
N GLY A 311 -31.07 29.04 -18.90
CA GLY A 311 -31.68 27.81 -19.37
C GLY A 311 -32.57 28.00 -20.60
N SER A 312 -32.56 27.01 -21.48
CA SER A 312 -33.77 26.57 -22.17
C SER A 312 -33.65 25.11 -22.62
N LYS A 313 -34.80 24.45 -22.66
CA LYS A 313 -35.07 23.03 -22.77
C LYS A 313 -34.95 22.50 -24.21
N THR A 314 -34.70 21.19 -24.28
CA THR A 314 -35.21 20.16 -25.22
C THR A 314 -34.85 20.21 -26.71
N GLY A 315 -34.30 19.08 -27.20
CA GLY A 315 -34.85 18.37 -28.36
C GLY A 315 -34.07 18.40 -29.67
N GLU A 316 -33.50 17.23 -30.00
CA GLU A 316 -33.29 16.68 -31.35
C GLU A 316 -32.18 17.23 -32.29
N ALA A 317 -31.36 16.30 -32.77
CA ALA A 317 -30.51 16.40 -33.96
C ALA A 317 -31.39 16.35 -35.24
N PRO A 318 -30.99 16.88 -36.43
CA PRO A 318 -29.76 16.45 -37.12
C PRO A 318 -29.05 17.45 -38.10
N SER A 319 -27.81 17.07 -38.44
CA SER A 319 -27.08 17.18 -39.73
C SER A 319 -26.86 18.52 -40.47
N PHE A 320 -25.57 18.78 -40.78
CA PHE A 320 -24.95 19.34 -41.99
C PHE A 320 -25.77 20.26 -42.93
N THR A 321 -25.30 21.51 -43.12
CA THR A 321 -24.67 22.01 -44.37
C THR A 321 -24.13 23.44 -44.20
N LYS A 322 -23.01 23.73 -44.88
CA LYS A 322 -22.44 25.07 -45.10
C LYS A 322 -23.35 25.91 -45.99
N GLU A 323 -23.48 27.22 -45.72
CA GLU A 323 -23.37 28.26 -46.76
C GLU A 323 -23.22 29.68 -46.16
N ASN A 324 -22.37 30.46 -46.82
CA ASN A 324 -22.09 31.88 -46.59
C ASN A 324 -23.32 32.76 -46.92
N LYS A 325 -23.51 33.87 -46.20
CA LYS A 325 -23.62 35.20 -46.80
C LYS A 325 -23.66 36.34 -45.78
N SER A 326 -23.00 37.41 -46.19
CA SER A 326 -22.90 38.77 -45.66
C SER A 326 -24.23 39.50 -45.51
N SER A 327 -24.31 40.38 -44.51
CA SER A 327 -24.77 41.76 -44.71
C SER A 327 -24.43 42.63 -43.51
N ASP A 328 -23.74 43.73 -43.80
CA ASP A 328 -23.54 44.90 -42.95
C ASP A 328 -24.88 45.50 -42.49
N VAL A 329 -24.96 45.90 -41.21
CA VAL A 329 -25.80 47.02 -40.76
C VAL A 329 -25.09 47.69 -39.57
N ASP A 330 -24.59 48.91 -39.81
CA ASP A 330 -24.27 49.90 -38.80
C ASP A 330 -25.57 50.46 -38.18
N VAL A 331 -25.66 50.52 -36.85
CA VAL A 331 -26.49 51.50 -36.14
C VAL A 331 -25.78 51.92 -34.85
N ASP A 332 -25.43 53.21 -34.83
CA ASP A 332 -24.94 53.97 -33.68
C ASP A 332 -26.01 54.14 -32.57
N SER A 333 -25.49 54.29 -31.35
CA SER A 333 -25.92 55.22 -30.29
C SER A 333 -26.66 54.71 -29.04
N LEU A 334 -26.17 55.27 -27.92
CA LEU A 334 -26.65 55.32 -26.52
C LEU A 334 -26.53 54.06 -25.66
N ASP A 335 -26.21 54.15 -24.37
CA ASP A 335 -25.38 55.01 -23.53
C ASP A 335 -25.43 54.34 -22.15
N GLU A 336 -24.37 54.50 -21.37
CA GLU A 336 -24.31 54.45 -19.90
C GLU A 336 -25.26 53.53 -19.11
N LEU A 337 -24.70 52.47 -18.52
CA LEU A 337 -24.69 52.20 -17.07
C LEU A 337 -24.48 50.70 -16.83
N THR A 338 -23.28 50.35 -16.33
CA THR A 338 -22.98 49.30 -15.32
C THR A 338 -21.47 49.00 -15.37
N LYS A 339 -20.66 49.99 -14.98
CA LYS A 339 -19.27 49.76 -14.56
C LYS A 339 -19.24 49.70 -13.05
N GLU A 340 -19.59 48.55 -12.49
CA GLU A 340 -19.33 48.23 -11.08
C GLU A 340 -19.46 46.71 -10.90
N ASN A 341 -18.44 45.96 -11.37
CA ASN A 341 -18.09 44.62 -10.83
C ASN A 341 -16.80 44.00 -11.42
N VAL A 342 -15.83 44.80 -11.86
CA VAL A 342 -14.59 44.26 -12.50
C VAL A 342 -13.45 44.01 -11.50
N LYS A 343 -13.62 44.29 -10.19
CA LYS A 343 -12.53 44.15 -9.21
C LYS A 343 -12.16 42.70 -8.83
N SER A 344 -13.04 41.71 -9.01
CA SER A 344 -12.75 40.33 -8.58
C SER A 344 -11.78 39.58 -9.52
N ASP A 345 -11.78 39.89 -10.81
CA ASP A 345 -11.03 39.13 -11.82
C ASP A 345 -9.52 39.47 -11.82
N ASP A 346 -9.16 40.71 -11.46
CA ASP A 346 -7.76 41.11 -11.28
C ASP A 346 -7.15 40.56 -9.97
N GLU A 347 -7.97 40.34 -8.93
CA GLU A 347 -7.52 39.78 -7.64
C GLU A 347 -7.15 38.30 -7.74
N VAL A 348 -7.92 37.51 -8.51
CA VAL A 348 -7.59 36.10 -8.79
C VAL A 348 -6.31 36.00 -9.63
N LYS A 349 -6.09 36.96 -10.54
CA LYS A 349 -4.90 37.00 -11.40
C LYS A 349 -3.60 37.28 -10.62
N ILE A 350 -3.65 38.15 -9.61
CA ILE A 350 -2.50 38.45 -8.72
C ILE A 350 -2.15 37.26 -7.82
N LEU A 351 -3.15 36.54 -7.29
CA LEU A 351 -2.93 35.27 -6.56
C LEU A 351 -2.28 34.19 -7.44
N MET A 352 -2.60 34.18 -8.74
CA MET A 352 -2.09 33.22 -9.71
C MET A 352 -0.66 33.49 -10.18
N GLU A 353 -0.21 34.74 -10.19
CA GLU A 353 1.19 35.09 -10.49
C GLU A 353 2.13 34.73 -9.34
N ASN A 354 1.67 34.81 -8.09
CA ASN A 354 2.50 34.48 -6.92
C ASN A 354 2.71 32.96 -6.73
N LEU A 355 1.72 32.13 -7.09
CA LEU A 355 1.79 30.66 -6.96
C LEU A 355 2.60 29.96 -8.06
N LYS A 356 2.87 30.62 -9.20
CA LYS A 356 3.73 30.08 -10.28
C LYS A 356 5.21 29.99 -9.91
N SER A 357 5.63 30.59 -8.79
CA SER A 357 7.03 30.61 -8.35
C SER A 357 7.44 29.42 -7.47
N GLU A 358 6.51 28.55 -7.05
CA GLU A 358 6.80 27.37 -6.24
C GLU A 358 7.15 26.15 -7.12
N HIS A 359 8.43 26.01 -7.47
CA HIS A 359 8.99 24.71 -7.88
C HIS A 359 9.82 24.15 -6.70
N SER A 360 9.42 22.98 -6.20
CA SER A 360 10.16 22.26 -5.18
C SER A 360 11.35 21.54 -5.80
N VAL A 361 12.56 21.83 -5.32
CA VAL A 361 13.79 21.11 -5.67
C VAL A 361 14.08 20.13 -4.54
N ASN A 362 14.00 18.83 -4.83
CA ASN A 362 14.34 17.78 -3.87
C ASN A 362 15.85 17.47 -3.92
N LEU A 363 16.52 17.56 -2.77
CA LEU A 363 17.91 17.15 -2.57
C LEU A 363 17.93 15.85 -1.75
N LEU A 364 18.56 14.80 -2.30
CA LEU A 364 18.68 13.45 -1.75
C LEU A 364 19.70 13.35 -0.59
N PRO A 365 19.46 12.46 0.39
CA PRO A 365 20.52 11.83 1.18
C PRO A 365 20.72 10.34 0.85
N GLU A 366 21.96 9.91 1.05
CA GLU A 366 22.56 8.63 0.69
C GLU A 366 22.26 7.52 1.72
N LEU A 367 22.09 6.28 1.23
CA LEU A 367 21.65 5.07 1.95
C LEU A 367 22.66 4.54 2.99
N LEU A 368 22.14 4.10 4.15
CA LEU A 368 22.79 3.10 5.01
C LEU A 368 21.77 2.01 5.41
N TYR A 369 22.07 0.77 5.04
CA TYR A 369 21.37 -0.43 5.50
C TYR A 369 21.85 -0.79 6.92
N PRO A 370 20.96 -1.09 7.89
CA PRO A 370 21.40 -1.72 9.13
C PRO A 370 21.48 -3.24 8.92
N GLU A 371 22.68 -3.79 9.11
CA GLU A 371 22.90 -5.23 9.25
C GLU A 371 22.25 -5.72 10.56
N GLY A 372 21.16 -6.48 10.45
CA GLY A 372 20.52 -7.17 11.57
C GLY A 372 20.56 -8.68 11.39
N GLU A 373 20.95 -9.41 12.45
CA GLU A 373 20.95 -10.87 12.50
C GLU A 373 19.53 -11.43 12.30
N ARG A 374 19.38 -12.33 11.30
CA ARG A 374 18.10 -12.96 10.94
C ARG A 374 17.87 -14.20 11.83
N ASP A 375 16.77 -14.24 12.57
CA ASP A 375 16.37 -15.42 13.36
C ASP A 375 15.66 -16.47 12.48
N PHE A 376 16.07 -17.74 12.62
CA PHE A 376 15.65 -18.90 11.80
C PHE A 376 14.99 -20.02 12.65
N SER A 377 14.35 -19.65 13.74
CA SER A 377 13.73 -20.57 14.72
C SER A 377 12.44 -21.27 14.23
N PHE A 378 11.88 -20.87 13.08
CA PHE A 378 10.57 -21.35 12.58
C PHE A 378 10.59 -22.51 11.57
N LEU A 379 11.76 -22.98 11.16
CA LEU A 379 11.88 -24.11 10.22
C LEU A 379 11.76 -25.45 10.97
N ARG A 380 10.54 -25.99 11.13
CA ARG A 380 10.31 -27.33 11.70
C ARG A 380 9.97 -28.35 10.61
N LEU A 381 10.52 -29.56 10.75
CA LEU A 381 10.38 -30.71 9.84
C LEU A 381 9.09 -31.55 10.05
N ASN A 382 8.20 -31.14 10.96
CA ASN A 382 7.03 -31.95 11.34
C ASN A 382 5.75 -31.47 10.62
N ASP A 383 5.21 -32.32 9.76
CA ASP A 383 3.97 -32.03 9.00
C ASP A 383 2.71 -31.83 9.87
N ASP A 384 2.75 -32.14 11.19
CA ASP A 384 1.60 -31.98 12.11
C ASP A 384 1.64 -30.66 12.91
N ASP A 385 2.77 -29.94 12.88
CA ASP A 385 3.00 -28.68 13.61
C ASP A 385 3.24 -27.53 12.63
N TYR A 386 2.50 -27.47 11.53
CA TYR A 386 2.52 -26.27 10.68
C TYR A 386 1.94 -25.09 11.47
N GLN A 387 2.84 -24.34 12.10
CA GLN A 387 2.58 -22.97 12.52
C GLN A 387 2.82 -22.10 11.27
N PRO A 388 1.91 -21.15 10.95
CA PRO A 388 2.20 -20.17 9.91
C PRO A 388 3.56 -19.54 10.20
N ALA A 389 4.35 -19.25 9.15
CA ALA A 389 5.64 -18.61 9.34
C ALA A 389 5.46 -17.38 10.28
N PRO A 390 6.36 -17.15 11.26
CA PRO A 390 6.28 -15.94 12.05
C PRO A 390 6.22 -14.77 11.09
N GLN A 391 5.29 -13.86 11.34
CA GLN A 391 5.23 -12.58 10.65
C GLN A 391 6.64 -12.01 10.68
N TRP A 392 7.15 -11.67 9.50
CA TRP A 392 8.46 -11.06 9.42
C TRP A 392 8.34 -9.73 10.17
N ASP A 393 9.09 -9.54 11.25
CA ASP A 393 9.04 -8.31 12.09
C ASP A 393 9.49 -7.04 11.34
N TYR A 394 9.73 -7.14 10.03
CA TYR A 394 9.84 -5.99 9.16
C TYR A 394 8.44 -5.53 8.79
N SER A 395 7.94 -4.48 9.46
CA SER A 395 6.78 -3.76 8.98
C SER A 395 7.07 -3.31 7.54
N ALA A 396 6.47 -3.98 6.56
CA ALA A 396 6.54 -3.62 5.16
C ALA A 396 6.11 -2.15 4.96
N ALA A 397 5.25 -1.64 5.85
CA ALA A 397 4.88 -0.23 5.93
C ALA A 397 6.10 0.68 6.14
N THR A 398 7.03 0.32 7.03
CA THR A 398 8.27 1.11 7.25
C THR A 398 9.15 1.16 6.00
N ILE A 399 9.33 0.02 5.33
CA ILE A 399 10.18 -0.07 4.13
C ILE A 399 9.54 0.68 2.96
N ILE A 400 8.21 0.56 2.80
CA ILE A 400 7.45 1.18 1.72
C ILE A 400 7.29 2.70 1.94
N ASP A 401 7.00 3.17 3.16
CA ASP A 401 7.00 4.63 3.45
C ASP A 401 8.38 5.21 3.16
N GLN A 402 9.46 4.55 3.57
CA GLN A 402 10.81 5.05 3.29
C GLN A 402 11.18 5.02 1.80
N THR A 403 10.71 4.05 1.01
CA THR A 403 11.04 3.96 -0.43
C THR A 403 10.15 4.81 -1.32
N LEU A 404 8.86 4.99 -1.00
CA LEU A 404 7.93 5.80 -1.78
C LEU A 404 8.12 7.31 -1.58
N PHE A 405 8.54 7.74 -0.38
CA PHE A 405 8.85 9.16 -0.14
C PHE A 405 10.10 9.66 -0.89
N LEU A 406 11.01 8.77 -1.30
CA LEU A 406 12.29 9.14 -1.91
C LEU A 406 12.24 9.41 -3.42
N ASN A 407 11.09 9.22 -4.09
CA ASN A 407 11.01 9.38 -5.55
C ASN A 407 9.70 10.04 -6.06
N PRO A 408 9.38 11.29 -5.67
CA PRO A 408 8.28 12.03 -6.28
C PRO A 408 8.84 12.82 -7.48
N GLN A 409 8.68 12.31 -8.70
CA GLN A 409 9.02 13.05 -9.92
C GLN A 409 7.82 13.17 -10.88
N ASP A 410 7.51 14.43 -11.18
CA ASP A 410 6.42 14.98 -12.00
C ASP A 410 6.48 14.68 -13.52
N THR A 411 6.87 13.48 -13.92
CA THR A 411 6.85 13.10 -15.36
C THR A 411 6.13 11.79 -15.66
N TRP A 412 5.59 11.15 -14.61
CA TRP A 412 4.98 9.83 -14.71
C TRP A 412 3.45 9.87 -14.73
N ALA A 413 2.82 10.88 -14.12
CA ALA A 413 1.36 10.94 -13.95
C ALA A 413 0.58 10.83 -15.27
N ASP A 414 0.99 11.56 -16.32
CA ASP A 414 0.29 11.56 -17.62
C ASP A 414 0.49 10.25 -18.41
N LYS A 415 1.62 9.56 -18.23
CA LYS A 415 1.89 8.26 -18.88
C LYS A 415 1.36 7.07 -18.05
N LEU A 416 1.16 7.24 -16.74
CA LEU A 416 0.57 6.25 -15.86
C LEU A 416 -0.96 6.24 -15.97
N SER A 417 -1.61 7.40 -16.01
CA SER A 417 -3.08 7.53 -16.12
C SER A 417 -3.66 6.70 -17.28
N ASP A 418 -3.09 6.85 -18.48
CA ASP A 418 -3.50 6.08 -19.68
C ASP A 418 -3.20 4.57 -19.59
N ALA A 419 -2.25 4.16 -18.74
CA ALA A 419 -1.94 2.76 -18.46
C ALA A 419 -2.80 2.19 -17.32
N LEU A 420 -3.24 3.01 -16.37
CA LEU A 420 -4.01 2.61 -15.19
C LEU A 420 -5.42 2.12 -15.54
N ASP A 421 -6.06 2.72 -16.55
CA ASP A 421 -7.42 2.38 -16.98
C ASP A 421 -7.56 0.95 -17.57
N LYS A 422 -6.45 0.29 -17.93
CA LYS A 422 -6.48 -1.05 -18.54
C LYS A 422 -5.96 -2.18 -17.65
N ASP A 423 -5.18 -1.84 -16.63
CA ASP A 423 -4.30 -2.81 -15.97
C ASP A 423 -4.75 -3.19 -14.55
N TYR A 424 -5.46 -2.32 -13.83
CA TYR A 424 -6.04 -2.69 -12.53
C TYR A 424 -7.48 -3.16 -12.71
N VAL A 425 -7.61 -4.47 -12.93
CA VAL A 425 -8.89 -5.17 -12.80
C VAL A 425 -9.42 -4.92 -11.38
N ASP A 426 -10.59 -4.26 -11.28
CA ASP A 426 -11.38 -3.94 -10.07
C ASP A 426 -10.85 -4.61 -8.79
N LEU A 427 -10.04 -3.87 -8.00
CA LEU A 427 -9.41 -4.36 -6.77
C LEU A 427 -10.42 -4.35 -5.60
N ARG A 428 -11.60 -4.93 -5.83
CA ARG A 428 -12.67 -5.03 -4.85
C ARG A 428 -12.61 -6.35 -4.10
N PHE A 429 -12.88 -6.29 -2.81
CA PHE A 429 -13.04 -7.47 -1.97
C PHE A 429 -14.47 -8.01 -2.14
N PRO A 430 -14.66 -9.19 -2.76
CA PRO A 430 -16.01 -9.69 -3.04
C PRO A 430 -16.79 -9.95 -1.75
N GLY A 431 -18.05 -9.51 -1.71
CA GLY A 431 -18.93 -9.71 -0.55
C GLY A 431 -18.70 -8.76 0.62
N GLN A 432 -17.75 -7.82 0.53
CA GLN A 432 -17.59 -6.74 1.51
C GLN A 432 -18.29 -5.48 1.00
N THR A 433 -19.41 -5.10 1.62
CA THR A 433 -20.09 -3.83 1.36
C THR A 433 -19.60 -2.79 2.37
N ASN A 434 -18.80 -1.82 1.92
CA ASN A 434 -18.29 -0.73 2.76
C ASN A 434 -18.92 0.61 2.36
N SER A 435 -20.18 0.56 1.93
CA SER A 435 -20.90 1.71 1.39
C SER A 435 -20.92 2.88 2.37
N GLU A 436 -21.05 2.63 3.67
CA GLU A 436 -21.16 3.70 4.68
C GLU A 436 -19.93 4.61 4.76
N VAL A 437 -18.72 4.06 4.62
CA VAL A 437 -17.48 4.85 4.63
C VAL A 437 -17.20 5.40 3.25
N GLU A 438 -17.40 4.58 2.21
CA GLU A 438 -17.15 5.00 0.83
C GLU A 438 -18.09 6.12 0.34
N GLU A 439 -19.33 6.17 0.82
CA GLU A 439 -20.31 7.21 0.44
C GLU A 439 -19.96 8.58 1.04
N LYS A 440 -19.25 8.60 2.18
CA LYS A 440 -18.82 9.85 2.84
C LYS A 440 -17.59 10.48 2.23
N VAL A 441 -16.87 9.74 1.37
CA VAL A 441 -15.59 10.18 0.81
C VAL A 441 -15.67 10.26 -0.71
N PRO A 442 -15.41 11.43 -1.32
CA PRO A 442 -15.39 11.55 -2.78
C PRO A 442 -14.30 10.69 -3.40
N ARG A 443 -14.62 10.02 -4.51
CA ARG A 443 -13.65 9.28 -5.36
C ARG A 443 -13.11 10.11 -6.53
N SER A 444 -13.71 11.27 -6.78
CA SER A 444 -13.38 12.18 -7.87
C SER A 444 -12.89 13.49 -7.29
N LEU A 445 -12.28 14.31 -8.14
CA LEU A 445 -11.84 15.66 -7.76
C LEU A 445 -13.01 16.46 -7.18
N VAL A 446 -12.68 17.27 -6.18
CA VAL A 446 -13.58 18.12 -5.41
C VAL A 446 -13.67 19.48 -6.11
N GLU A 447 -14.85 19.86 -6.58
CA GLU A 447 -15.00 21.13 -7.31
C GLU A 447 -15.58 22.24 -6.43
N LYS A 448 -16.33 21.86 -5.39
CA LYS A 448 -17.11 22.81 -4.58
C LYS A 448 -16.57 22.91 -3.14
N PRO A 449 -16.65 24.10 -2.52
CA PRO A 449 -16.34 24.29 -1.10
C PRO A 449 -17.05 23.31 -0.17
N MET A 450 -18.34 23.03 -0.42
CA MET A 450 -19.12 22.13 0.44
C MET A 450 -18.58 20.69 0.43
N GLU A 451 -18.19 20.18 -0.74
CA GLU A 451 -17.61 18.83 -0.87
C GLU A 451 -16.25 18.74 -0.14
N ALA A 452 -15.44 19.81 -0.20
CA ALA A 452 -14.19 19.89 0.55
C ALA A 452 -14.45 19.89 2.06
N THR A 453 -15.46 20.63 2.52
CA THR A 453 -15.86 20.70 3.92
C THR A 453 -16.37 19.36 4.42
N ASP A 454 -17.20 18.66 3.66
CA ASP A 454 -17.69 17.33 4.01
C ASP A 454 -16.53 16.32 4.14
N LEU A 455 -15.58 16.35 3.21
CA LEU A 455 -14.36 15.54 3.29
C LEU A 455 -13.53 15.91 4.52
N PHE A 456 -13.32 17.20 4.81
CA PHE A 456 -12.53 17.62 5.97
C PHE A 456 -13.19 17.22 7.29
N ILE A 457 -14.52 17.35 7.40
CA ILE A 457 -15.30 16.87 8.55
C ILE A 457 -15.11 15.36 8.74
N PHE A 458 -15.13 14.58 7.65
CA PHE A 458 -14.84 13.15 7.72
C PHE A 458 -13.42 12.87 8.23
N LEU A 459 -12.45 13.72 7.90
CA LEU A 459 -11.05 13.56 8.31
C LEU A 459 -10.77 14.01 9.74
N LEU A 460 -11.60 14.86 10.35
CA LEU A 460 -11.37 15.37 11.72
C LEU A 460 -11.07 14.27 12.76
N PRO A 461 -11.85 13.17 12.87
CA PRO A 461 -11.52 12.10 13.81
C PRO A 461 -10.17 11.45 13.54
N TRP A 462 -9.76 11.34 12.26
CA TRP A 462 -8.47 10.81 11.88
C TRP A 462 -7.33 11.78 12.19
N ILE A 463 -7.55 13.09 12.05
CA ILE A 463 -6.60 14.12 12.48
C ILE A 463 -6.41 14.08 14.00
N ASP A 464 -7.47 13.89 14.77
CA ASP A 464 -7.37 13.75 16.23
C ASP A 464 -6.61 12.48 16.64
N THR A 465 -6.93 11.34 16.01
CA THR A 465 -6.19 10.08 16.19
C THR A 465 -4.73 10.26 15.81
N PHE A 466 -4.47 10.93 14.68
CA PHE A 466 -3.12 11.22 14.21
C PHE A 466 -2.33 12.04 15.21
N LYS A 467 -2.85 13.19 15.66
CA LYS A 467 -2.20 14.05 16.66
C LYS A 467 -1.88 13.26 17.94
N LYS A 468 -2.81 12.41 18.39
CA LYS A 468 -2.62 11.54 19.57
C LYS A 468 -1.50 10.52 19.37
N VAL A 469 -1.43 9.85 18.22
CA VAL A 469 -0.41 8.83 17.97
C VAL A 469 0.95 9.46 17.73
N VAL A 470 0.99 10.54 16.95
CA VAL A 470 2.19 11.27 16.56
C VAL A 470 2.83 11.94 17.79
N ASP A 471 2.06 12.55 18.69
CA ASP A 471 2.59 13.11 19.95
C ASP A 471 3.22 12.04 20.88
N ASN A 472 2.92 10.75 20.67
CA ASN A 472 3.55 9.62 21.37
C ASN A 472 4.72 9.00 20.59
N SER A 473 5.07 9.51 19.41
CA SER A 473 6.17 8.99 18.61
C SER A 473 7.51 9.27 19.28
N SER A 474 8.30 8.22 19.49
CA SER A 474 9.68 8.33 19.96
C SER A 474 10.66 8.72 18.84
N LYS A 475 10.17 8.94 17.60
CA LYS A 475 10.98 9.18 16.40
C LYS A 475 10.70 10.57 15.82
N PRO A 476 11.61 11.53 16.02
CA PRO A 476 11.43 12.94 15.64
C PRO A 476 11.30 13.20 14.14
N THR A 477 12.04 12.47 13.31
CA THR A 477 11.95 12.58 11.85
C THR A 477 10.59 12.09 11.33
N GLN A 478 10.07 11.01 11.92
CA GLN A 478 8.74 10.50 11.58
C GLN A 478 7.65 11.47 12.05
N TYR A 479 7.81 12.03 13.25
CA TYR A 479 6.97 13.11 13.77
C TYR A 479 6.93 14.31 12.79
N ALA A 480 8.09 14.77 12.33
CA ALA A 480 8.19 15.88 11.40
C ALA A 480 7.49 15.61 10.06
N SER A 481 7.77 14.46 9.44
CA SER A 481 7.12 14.04 8.18
C SER A 481 5.60 14.03 8.31
N ASN A 482 5.11 13.48 9.42
CA ASN A 482 3.70 13.41 9.74
C ASN A 482 3.08 14.82 9.88
N ILE A 483 3.69 15.70 10.69
CA ILE A 483 3.17 17.07 10.87
C ILE A 483 3.19 17.87 9.55
N LEU A 484 4.20 17.68 8.70
CA LEU A 484 4.25 18.32 7.37
C LEU A 484 3.10 17.83 6.48
N GLU A 485 2.78 16.54 6.48
CA GLU A 485 1.66 15.98 5.72
C GLU A 485 0.29 16.53 6.18
N MET A 486 0.09 16.67 7.50
CA MET A 486 -1.09 17.33 8.05
C MET A 486 -1.15 18.82 7.65
N ASN A 487 -0.01 19.51 7.65
CA ASN A 487 0.06 20.91 7.21
C ASN A 487 -0.29 21.08 5.73
N GLU A 488 0.07 20.12 4.88
CA GLU A 488 -0.34 20.12 3.47
C GLU A 488 -1.85 19.92 3.32
N LEU A 489 -2.48 19.06 4.13
CA LEU A 489 -3.94 18.95 4.16
C LEU A 489 -4.61 20.29 4.52
N LEU A 490 -4.14 20.95 5.58
CA LEU A 490 -4.68 22.24 6.01
C LEU A 490 -4.46 23.34 4.95
N LYS A 491 -3.30 23.34 4.28
CA LYS A 491 -2.98 24.24 3.16
C LYS A 491 -3.95 24.05 2.00
N ALA A 492 -4.20 22.79 1.62
CA ALA A 492 -5.11 22.44 0.55
C ALA A 492 -6.55 22.82 0.90
N PHE A 493 -6.99 22.53 2.13
CA PHE A 493 -8.34 22.82 2.60
C PHE A 493 -8.63 24.33 2.74
N ALA A 494 -7.64 25.12 3.16
CA ALA A 494 -7.77 26.57 3.25
C ALA A 494 -8.16 27.20 1.90
N PHE A 495 -7.66 26.69 0.78
CA PHE A 495 -8.06 27.15 -0.55
C PHE A 495 -9.57 27.04 -0.82
N PHE A 496 -10.22 26.03 -0.27
CA PHE A 496 -11.65 25.79 -0.47
C PHE A 496 -12.54 26.58 0.49
N GLN A 497 -11.99 27.28 1.49
CA GLN A 497 -12.80 28.06 2.41
C GLN A 497 -13.26 29.37 1.77
N PRO A 498 -14.57 29.64 1.70
CA PRO A 498 -15.08 30.86 1.07
C PRO A 498 -14.84 32.10 1.94
N GLU A 499 -14.83 31.95 3.27
CA GLU A 499 -14.67 33.06 4.20
C GLU A 499 -13.18 33.32 4.49
N PRO A 500 -12.64 34.52 4.24
CA PRO A 500 -11.23 34.84 4.51
C PRO A 500 -10.84 34.62 5.98
N LYS A 501 -11.79 34.80 6.91
CA LYS A 501 -11.57 34.52 8.33
C LYS A 501 -11.26 33.04 8.58
N GLN A 502 -11.95 32.12 7.91
CA GLN A 502 -11.71 30.68 8.06
C GLN A 502 -10.36 30.27 7.47
N GLN A 503 -10.01 30.84 6.30
CA GLN A 503 -8.67 30.67 5.71
C GLN A 503 -7.56 31.11 6.69
N TYR A 504 -7.79 32.25 7.36
CA TYR A 504 -6.84 32.82 8.32
C TYR A 504 -6.64 31.90 9.53
N GLU A 505 -7.73 31.41 10.12
CA GLU A 505 -7.65 30.49 11.26
C GLU A 505 -6.92 29.18 10.89
N LEU A 506 -7.16 28.63 9.70
CA LEU A 506 -6.43 27.44 9.23
C LEU A 506 -4.93 27.71 9.06
N HIS A 507 -4.55 28.86 8.49
CA HIS A 507 -3.13 29.23 8.36
C HIS A 507 -2.47 29.53 9.72
N LYS A 508 -3.24 30.04 10.69
CA LYS A 508 -2.77 30.23 12.06
C LYS A 508 -2.57 28.91 12.81
N GLU A 509 -3.45 27.93 12.59
CA GLU A 509 -3.25 26.57 13.10
C GLU A 509 -1.98 25.96 12.50
N ARG A 510 -1.78 26.06 11.17
CA ARG A 510 -0.53 25.64 10.50
C ARG A 510 0.70 26.28 11.13
N GLN A 511 0.68 27.60 11.35
CA GLN A 511 1.77 28.32 12.00
C GLN A 511 2.10 27.73 13.37
N THR A 512 1.08 27.49 14.19
CA THR A 512 1.24 26.97 15.56
C THR A 512 1.91 25.60 15.56
N GLU A 513 1.47 24.68 14.68
CA GLU A 513 2.04 23.33 14.59
C GLU A 513 3.47 23.35 14.01
N LEU A 514 3.75 24.20 13.01
CA LEU A 514 5.10 24.35 12.44
C LEU A 514 6.08 24.98 13.43
N GLU A 515 5.66 25.96 14.23
CA GLU A 515 6.49 26.54 15.30
C GLU A 515 6.81 25.50 16.37
N ARG A 516 5.82 24.68 16.77
CA ARG A 516 6.03 23.55 17.69
C ARG A 516 7.05 22.56 17.13
N LEU A 517 6.91 22.19 15.85
CA LEU A 517 7.83 21.27 15.19
C LEU A 517 9.24 21.85 15.07
N ALA A 518 9.38 23.12 14.66
CA ALA A 518 10.66 23.81 14.58
C ALA A 518 11.36 23.86 15.95
N TRP A 519 10.61 24.11 17.02
CA TRP A 519 11.14 24.07 18.38
C TRP A 519 11.65 22.68 18.77
N LEU A 520 10.92 21.62 18.44
CA LEU A 520 11.34 20.23 18.70
C LEU A 520 12.62 19.87 17.94
N LEU A 521 12.67 20.15 16.63
CA LEU A 521 13.83 19.83 15.79
C LEU A 521 15.11 20.54 16.26
N ARG A 522 14.99 21.76 16.80
CA ARG A 522 16.12 22.51 17.36
C ARG A 522 16.68 21.94 18.65
N GLN A 523 15.92 21.11 19.37
CA GLN A 523 16.44 20.43 20.57
C GLN A 523 17.26 19.20 20.24
N GLU A 524 17.22 18.74 18.99
CA GLU A 524 17.92 17.54 18.57
C GLU A 524 19.21 17.86 17.85
N ASP A 525 20.32 17.50 18.49
CA ASP A 525 21.67 17.58 17.94
C ASP A 525 21.94 16.43 16.94
N ASN A 526 21.11 16.28 15.90
CA ASN A 526 21.30 15.27 14.87
C ASN A 526 21.43 15.92 13.49
N ILE A 527 22.48 15.60 12.74
CA ILE A 527 22.72 16.15 11.40
C ILE A 527 21.53 15.88 10.45
N ASN A 528 20.80 14.78 10.64
CA ASN A 528 19.63 14.44 9.84
C ASN A 528 18.42 15.35 10.09
N THR A 529 18.40 16.13 11.18
CA THR A 529 17.30 17.09 11.45
C THR A 529 17.49 18.39 10.69
N VAL A 530 18.70 18.73 10.23
CA VAL A 530 18.98 20.02 9.55
C VAL A 530 18.20 20.18 8.25
N THR A 531 18.10 19.12 7.44
CA THR A 531 17.32 19.15 6.20
C THR A 531 15.83 19.36 6.48
N THR A 532 15.32 18.64 7.48
CA THR A 532 13.93 18.75 7.92
C THR A 532 13.65 20.12 8.54
N GLU A 533 14.59 20.69 9.32
CA GLU A 533 14.48 22.03 9.88
C GLU A 533 14.44 23.10 8.77
N LEU A 534 15.22 22.93 7.70
CA LEU A 534 15.18 23.82 6.55
C LEU A 534 13.81 23.80 5.86
N GLU A 535 13.24 22.61 5.66
CA GLU A 535 11.89 22.45 5.09
C GLU A 535 10.81 23.09 5.97
N VAL A 536 10.86 22.84 7.28
CA VAL A 536 9.93 23.45 8.26
C VAL A 536 10.06 24.96 8.28
N THR A 537 11.29 25.49 8.24
CA THR A 537 11.55 26.93 8.21
C THR A 537 11.02 27.57 6.93
N ARG A 538 11.18 26.89 5.79
CA ARG A 538 10.61 27.33 4.51
C ARG A 538 9.09 27.38 4.60
N GLU A 539 8.43 26.32 5.04
CA GLU A 539 6.97 26.29 5.16
C GLU A 539 6.45 27.34 6.15
N LEU A 540 7.13 27.52 7.28
CA LEU A 540 6.77 28.54 8.26
C LEU A 540 6.89 29.96 7.67
N SER A 541 7.92 30.22 6.87
CA SER A 541 8.08 31.50 6.17
C SER A 541 6.95 31.78 5.17
N LEU A 542 6.48 30.76 4.45
CA LEU A 542 5.35 30.87 3.54
C LEU A 542 4.05 31.16 4.30
N VAL A 543 3.83 30.50 5.44
CA VAL A 543 2.66 30.75 6.30
C VAL A 543 2.67 32.17 6.84
N HIS A 544 3.81 32.67 7.34
CA HIS A 544 3.93 34.06 7.79
C HIS A 544 3.67 35.07 6.68
N TYR A 545 4.17 34.80 5.47
CA TYR A 545 3.88 35.63 4.30
C TYR A 545 2.38 35.69 4.02
N LEU A 546 1.70 34.53 3.98
CA LEU A 546 0.25 34.45 3.74
C LEU A 546 -0.57 35.18 4.81
N LEU A 547 -0.28 34.95 6.09
CA LEU A 547 -0.96 35.62 7.20
C LEU A 547 -0.76 37.14 7.16
N THR A 548 0.45 37.59 6.85
CA THR A 548 0.76 39.03 6.70
C THR A 548 -0.01 39.63 5.52
N HIS A 549 -0.06 38.93 4.39
CA HIS A 549 -0.81 39.35 3.23
C HIS A 549 -2.32 39.49 3.53
N MET A 550 -2.91 38.51 4.22
CA MET A 550 -4.31 38.56 4.63
C MET A 550 -4.60 39.70 5.61
N ASN A 551 -3.70 39.93 6.57
CA ASN A 551 -3.82 41.06 7.50
C ASN A 551 -3.75 42.40 6.77
N LEU A 552 -2.85 42.56 5.80
CA LEU A 552 -2.76 43.76 4.96
C LEU A 552 -4.02 43.97 4.12
N LYS A 553 -4.58 42.89 3.53
CA LYS A 553 -5.84 42.97 2.78
C LYS A 553 -6.98 43.46 3.66
N ARG A 554 -7.13 42.86 4.85
CA ARG A 554 -8.15 43.26 5.82
C ARG A 554 -8.01 44.71 6.28
N MET A 555 -6.78 45.20 6.49
CA MET A 555 -6.56 46.60 6.85
C MET A 555 -7.01 47.55 5.73
N LYS A 556 -6.75 47.22 4.46
CA LYS A 556 -7.23 48.02 3.33
C LYS A 556 -8.75 48.03 3.22
N GLU A 557 -9.40 46.88 3.40
CA GLU A 557 -10.87 46.78 3.41
C GLU A 557 -11.48 47.66 4.50
N LEU A 558 -10.89 47.67 5.70
CA LEU A 558 -11.33 48.53 6.80
C LEU A 558 -11.10 50.04 6.52
N GLU A 559 -10.00 50.40 5.86
CA GLU A 559 -9.75 51.78 5.41
C GLU A 559 -10.80 52.22 4.38
N GLU A 560 -11.12 51.38 3.39
CA GLU A 560 -12.16 51.65 2.38
C GLU A 560 -13.56 51.77 3.02
N GLU A 561 -13.90 50.93 3.99
CA GLU A 561 -15.14 51.03 4.77
C GLU A 561 -15.22 52.34 5.57
N GLU A 562 -14.13 52.75 6.21
CA GLU A 562 -14.08 53.99 6.98
C GLU A 562 -14.25 55.23 6.06
N GLU A 563 -13.63 55.22 4.89
CA GLU A 563 -13.80 56.25 3.87
C GLU A 563 -15.24 56.31 3.33
N ALA A 564 -15.87 55.16 3.09
CA ALA A 564 -17.26 55.09 2.66
C ALA A 564 -18.23 55.65 3.73
N ILE A 565 -17.99 55.34 5.01
CA ILE A 565 -18.77 55.90 6.13
C ILE A 565 -18.59 57.42 6.22
N LYS A 566 -17.36 57.91 6.04
CA LYS A 566 -17.08 59.37 6.00
C LYS A 566 -17.80 60.05 4.84
N SER A 567 -17.82 59.45 3.65
CA SER A 567 -18.54 60.00 2.49
C SER A 567 -20.04 60.04 2.72
N ASN A 568 -20.65 58.93 3.17
CA ASN A 568 -22.09 58.84 3.43
C ASN A 568 -22.54 59.83 4.52
N SER A 569 -21.76 59.99 5.59
CA SER A 569 -22.05 60.97 6.63
C SER A 569 -21.96 62.41 6.13
N ALA A 570 -20.99 62.73 5.26
CA ALA A 570 -20.88 64.05 4.65
C ALA A 570 -22.08 64.39 3.75
N ASP A 571 -22.61 63.41 3.01
CA ASP A 571 -23.77 63.62 2.14
C ASP A 571 -25.08 63.76 2.94
N LEU A 572 -25.26 62.98 4.01
CA LEU A 572 -26.36 63.16 4.97
C LEU A 572 -26.37 64.57 5.58
N VAL A 573 -25.21 65.10 5.95
CA VAL A 573 -25.09 66.46 6.48
C VAL A 573 -25.48 67.50 5.43
N LYS A 574 -25.07 67.32 4.17
CA LYS A 574 -25.49 68.22 3.07
C LYS A 574 -27.00 68.17 2.84
N GLU A 575 -27.61 67.00 2.89
CA GLU A 575 -29.05 66.84 2.72
C GLU A 575 -29.84 67.51 3.85
N MET A 576 -29.41 67.34 5.10
CA MET A 576 -30.01 68.02 6.25
C MET A 576 -29.89 69.55 6.16
N LEU A 577 -28.77 70.06 5.63
CA LEU A 577 -28.62 71.51 5.39
C LEU A 577 -29.56 72.03 4.30
N LYS A 578 -29.82 71.25 3.25
CA LYS A 578 -30.79 71.61 2.20
C LYS A 578 -32.24 71.62 2.69
N ILE A 579 -32.60 70.78 3.66
CA ILE A 579 -33.96 70.75 4.22
C ILE A 579 -34.21 71.97 5.12
N ASN A 580 -33.17 72.50 5.76
CA ASN A 580 -33.26 73.66 6.66
C ASN A 580 -33.08 75.03 5.97
N SER A 581 -32.75 75.04 4.67
CA SER A 581 -32.69 76.23 3.81
C SER A 581 -33.94 76.35 2.96
#